data_AF-A0A7X8MUA8-F1
#
_entry.id   AF-A0A7X8MUA8-F1
#
_cell.length_a   1.000
_cell.length_b   1.000
_cell.length_c   1.000
_cell.angle_alpha   90.00
_cell.angle_beta   90.00
_cell.angle_gamma   90.00
#
_symmetry.space_group_name_H-M   'P 1'
#
loop_
_entity.id
_entity.type
_entity.pdbx_description
1 polymer ?
#
loop_
_entity_poly.entity_id
_entity_poly.type
_entity_poly.pdbx_seq_one_letter_code
_entity_poly.pdbx_strand_id
1 'polypeptide(L)'
;MILSGLAVGAVLGIVMQRGRFCVTGMLRDIFLQKTWRTTVALFIVISVHALGIAALTSLGVITPSYGNFAPVAVIVGGFIFGLGIILAGGCASGTWFRSAEGLIGSWFALVFYALSAAAMNTGALTWLNGGLSSWETSLTTLPASFGVSAWFFAIPLAIGTALAARHYLATEKKAVRLDVPFWKRPLHLYTAGALVGLIGVIAWPLSAAAGRNSGLGITTPSANIATFITTGDVERLDWGVMLVLGLFIGAFAAARATGEFRLRVPDATTATRAVVGGCMMGVGAALAGGCTVGNGMVQTALFSYQGWIALLFIALGVGAGARIWLKPAATPTPVAEATPSSAEDRVLPFQVATGAVALQTAPRVKKARPLGEGRYALDQMGAVCPFPLIETKDVLDTLESGEELVIDFDCTQGTETIPQWAANNGHEVTDFHATGDASWQLTVRKG
;
A
#
# COMPACT_ATOMS: atom_id res chain seq x y z
N MET A 1 -16.43 1.53 25.49
CA MET A 1 -16.24 2.34 24.27
C MET A 1 -15.01 1.96 23.45
N ILE A 2 -13.88 1.59 24.06
CA ILE A 2 -12.63 1.22 23.35
C ILE A 2 -12.82 0.05 22.36
N LEU A 3 -13.69 -0.91 22.65
CA LEU A 3 -14.06 -2.01 21.73
C LEU A 3 -14.68 -1.56 20.40
N SER A 4 -15.26 -0.35 20.34
CA SER A 4 -15.70 0.20 19.05
C SER A 4 -14.53 0.41 18.09
N GLY A 5 -13.32 0.67 18.61
CA GLY A 5 -12.09 0.71 17.83
C GLY A 5 -11.81 -0.62 17.17
N LEU A 6 -12.01 -1.74 17.88
CA LEU A 6 -11.86 -3.08 17.32
C LEU A 6 -12.82 -3.34 16.15
N ALA A 7 -14.09 -2.97 16.31
CA ALA A 7 -15.09 -3.15 15.26
C ALA A 7 -14.82 -2.26 14.03
N VAL A 8 -14.51 -0.98 14.25
CA VAL A 8 -14.13 -0.04 13.18
C VAL A 8 -12.85 -0.50 12.49
N GLY A 9 -11.87 -0.95 13.27
CA GLY A 9 -10.64 -1.55 12.78
C GLY A 9 -10.91 -2.76 11.90
N ALA A 10 -11.77 -3.70 12.32
CA ALA A 10 -12.11 -4.88 11.53
C ALA A 10 -12.73 -4.51 10.18
N VAL A 11 -13.69 -3.58 10.17
CA VAL A 11 -14.28 -3.09 8.91
C VAL A 11 -13.23 -2.41 8.04
N LEU A 12 -12.37 -1.58 8.64
CA LEU A 12 -11.25 -0.93 7.94
C LEU A 12 -10.31 -1.97 7.31
N GLY A 13 -9.93 -3.00 8.06
CA GLY A 13 -9.08 -4.09 7.61
C GLY A 13 -9.66 -4.84 6.43
N ILE A 14 -10.96 -5.17 6.47
CA ILE A 14 -11.68 -5.80 5.36
C ILE A 14 -11.63 -4.89 4.13
N VAL A 15 -12.03 -3.62 4.26
CA VAL A 15 -12.06 -2.69 3.11
C VAL A 15 -10.67 -2.48 2.52
N MET A 16 -9.64 -2.33 3.36
CA MET A 16 -8.26 -2.13 2.91
C MET A 16 -7.67 -3.36 2.23
N GLN A 17 -7.94 -4.56 2.74
CA GLN A 17 -7.50 -5.82 2.13
C GLN A 17 -8.20 -6.04 0.78
N ARG A 18 -9.54 -5.95 0.77
CA ARG A 18 -10.35 -6.14 -0.45
C ARG A 18 -10.07 -5.09 -1.52
N GLY A 19 -9.83 -3.85 -1.11
CA GLY A 19 -9.53 -2.73 -2.01
C GLY A 19 -8.04 -2.54 -2.30
N ARG A 20 -7.19 -3.36 -1.70
CA ARG A 20 -5.71 -3.30 -1.82
C ARG A 20 -5.17 -1.88 -1.64
N PHE A 21 -5.76 -1.17 -0.68
CA PHE A 21 -5.62 0.27 -0.51
C PHE A 21 -4.24 0.59 0.07
N CYS A 22 -3.25 0.76 -0.82
CA CYS A 22 -1.86 0.99 -0.44
C CYS A 22 -1.36 2.35 -0.93
N VAL A 23 -1.22 3.29 0.01
CA VAL A 23 -0.74 4.66 -0.28
C VAL A 23 0.67 4.65 -0.87
N THR A 24 1.54 3.70 -0.47
CA THR A 24 2.87 3.54 -1.07
C THR A 24 2.78 3.29 -2.57
N GLY A 25 1.87 2.40 -3.01
CA GLY A 25 1.65 2.13 -4.42
C GLY A 25 1.17 3.38 -5.16
N MET A 26 0.19 4.08 -4.58
CA MET A 26 -0.38 5.30 -5.16
C MET A 26 0.68 6.38 -5.41
N LEU A 27 1.51 6.68 -4.41
CA LEU A 27 2.55 7.71 -4.52
C LEU A 27 3.70 7.27 -5.44
N ARG A 28 4.08 5.99 -5.39
CA ARG A 28 5.16 5.43 -6.21
C ARG A 28 4.80 5.44 -7.70
N ASP A 29 3.55 5.13 -8.04
CA ASP A 29 3.09 5.04 -9.42
C ASP A 29 3.14 6.39 -10.15
N ILE A 30 3.10 7.53 -9.43
CA ILE A 30 3.37 8.86 -9.99
C ILE A 30 4.76 8.91 -10.62
N PHE A 31 5.77 8.35 -9.95
CA PHE A 31 7.16 8.42 -10.39
C PHE A 31 7.55 7.29 -11.36
N LEU A 32 7.04 6.07 -11.13
CA LEU A 32 7.39 4.90 -11.95
C LEU A 32 6.50 4.76 -13.18
N GLN A 33 5.19 4.89 -13.02
CA GLN A 33 4.22 4.70 -14.10
C GLN A 33 3.78 6.01 -14.76
N LYS A 34 4.20 7.17 -14.22
CA LYS A 34 3.81 8.51 -14.69
C LYS A 34 2.30 8.69 -14.79
N THR A 35 1.55 8.04 -13.90
CA THR A 35 0.08 8.11 -13.85
C THR A 35 -0.40 8.60 -12.49
N TRP A 36 -1.46 9.41 -12.50
CA TRP A 36 -2.11 9.92 -11.29
C TRP A 36 -3.36 9.11 -10.91
N ARG A 37 -3.75 8.13 -11.73
CA ARG A 37 -4.95 7.30 -11.56
C ARG A 37 -5.08 6.78 -10.11
N THR A 38 -4.06 6.08 -9.62
CA THR A 38 -4.11 5.49 -8.27
C THR A 38 -4.06 6.56 -7.17
N THR A 39 -3.44 7.71 -7.42
CA THR A 39 -3.40 8.85 -6.49
C THR A 39 -4.74 9.55 -6.35
N VAL A 40 -5.61 9.52 -7.37
CA VAL A 40 -6.99 10.01 -7.26
C VAL A 40 -7.74 9.28 -6.14
N ALA A 41 -7.46 7.99 -5.90
CA ALA A 41 -8.06 7.26 -4.78
C ALA A 41 -7.68 7.85 -3.41
N LEU A 42 -6.45 8.32 -3.25
CA LEU A 42 -6.02 9.03 -2.04
C LEU A 42 -6.78 10.36 -1.91
N PHE A 43 -6.91 11.13 -3.00
CA PHE A 43 -7.70 12.36 -2.98
C PHE A 43 -9.20 12.11 -2.72
N ILE A 44 -9.76 10.97 -3.14
CA ILE A 44 -11.13 10.56 -2.80
C ILE A 44 -11.26 10.40 -1.29
N VAL A 45 -10.35 9.67 -0.64
CA VAL A 45 -10.35 9.53 0.83
C VAL A 45 -10.29 10.91 1.49
N ILE A 46 -9.31 11.74 1.10
CA ILE A 46 -9.11 13.09 1.67
C ILE A 46 -10.38 13.94 1.47
N SER A 47 -11.01 13.91 0.30
CA SER A 47 -12.23 14.67 0.02
C SER A 47 -13.40 14.22 0.88
N VAL A 48 -13.63 12.91 0.98
CA VAL A 48 -14.71 12.36 1.81
C VAL A 48 -14.47 12.68 3.28
N HIS A 49 -13.23 12.56 3.76
CA HIS A 49 -12.86 12.96 5.12
C HIS A 49 -13.05 14.46 5.36
N ALA A 50 -12.60 15.32 4.44
CA ALA A 50 -12.68 16.76 4.59
C ALA A 50 -14.14 17.22 4.70
N LEU A 51 -15.02 16.72 3.82
CA LEU A 51 -16.46 17.02 3.88
C LEU A 51 -17.09 16.48 5.16
N GLY A 52 -16.79 15.23 5.55
CA GLY A 52 -17.36 14.62 6.75
C GLY A 52 -16.91 15.28 8.05
N ILE A 53 -15.62 15.63 8.17
CA ILE A 53 -15.09 16.31 9.35
C ILE A 53 -15.59 17.76 9.41
N ALA A 54 -15.66 18.47 8.28
CA ALA A 54 -16.25 19.81 8.24
C ALA A 54 -17.72 19.78 8.69
N ALA A 55 -18.49 18.79 8.24
CA ALA A 55 -19.86 18.58 8.68
C ALA A 55 -19.95 18.28 10.19
N LEU A 56 -19.20 17.30 10.69
CA LEU A 56 -19.20 16.94 12.12
C LEU A 56 -18.77 18.11 13.03
N THR A 57 -17.79 18.91 12.58
CA THR A 57 -17.33 20.10 13.31
C THR A 57 -18.40 21.19 13.30
N SER A 58 -19.06 21.42 12.16
CA SER A 58 -20.15 22.40 12.06
C SER A 58 -21.38 22.03 12.90
N LEU A 59 -21.60 20.73 13.13
CA LEU A 59 -22.66 20.20 14.00
C LEU A 59 -22.26 20.18 15.48
N GLY A 60 -21.03 20.56 15.82
CA GLY A 60 -20.51 20.54 17.21
C GLY A 60 -20.31 19.13 17.79
N VAL A 61 -20.32 18.09 16.96
CA VAL A 61 -20.16 16.69 17.40
C VAL A 61 -18.71 16.40 17.79
N ILE A 62 -17.76 17.07 17.15
CA ILE A 62 -16.32 16.94 17.41
C ILE A 62 -15.66 18.32 17.52
N THR A 63 -14.57 18.38 18.28
CA THR A 63 -13.74 19.58 18.42
C THR A 63 -12.29 19.24 18.07
N PRO A 64 -11.93 19.15 16.78
CA PRO A 64 -10.61 18.69 16.38
C PRO A 64 -9.49 19.48 17.05
N SER A 65 -8.55 18.80 17.71
CA SER A 65 -7.35 19.44 18.23
C SER A 65 -6.32 19.59 17.13
N TYR A 66 -5.81 20.81 16.94
CA TYR A 66 -4.77 21.10 15.97
C TYR A 66 -3.42 21.23 16.70
N GLY A 67 -2.46 20.39 16.32
CA GLY A 67 -1.09 20.49 16.83
C GLY A 67 -0.34 21.66 16.17
N ASN A 68 0.69 22.15 16.86
CA ASN A 68 1.63 23.12 16.29
C ASN A 68 2.43 22.47 15.15
N PHE A 69 2.79 23.28 14.16
CA PHE A 69 3.57 22.81 13.03
C PHE A 69 5.06 22.97 13.28
N ALA A 70 5.80 21.86 13.35
CA ALA A 70 7.26 21.80 13.41
C ALA A 70 7.85 21.55 12.01
N PRO A 71 8.25 22.57 11.24
CA PRO A 71 8.54 22.40 9.82
C PRO A 71 9.72 21.46 9.55
N VAL A 72 10.79 21.59 10.34
CA VAL A 72 12.00 20.78 10.16
C VAL A 72 11.72 19.30 10.45
N ALA A 73 11.05 19.01 11.57
CA ALA A 73 10.68 17.65 11.94
C ALA A 73 9.75 17.00 10.90
N VAL A 74 8.78 17.76 10.39
CA VAL A 74 7.83 17.29 9.37
C VAL A 74 8.50 17.03 8.03
N ILE A 75 9.39 17.91 7.59
CA ILE A 75 10.13 17.78 6.33
C ILE A 75 11.07 16.56 6.39
N VAL A 76 11.92 16.51 7.41
CA VAL A 76 12.92 15.44 7.56
C VAL A 76 12.24 14.11 7.84
N GLY A 77 11.29 14.10 8.78
CA GLY A 77 10.52 12.90 9.13
C GLY A 77 9.70 12.37 7.96
N GLY A 78 9.01 13.25 7.22
CA GLY A 78 8.23 12.89 6.05
C GLY A 78 9.10 12.27 4.95
N PHE A 79 10.27 12.84 4.68
CA PHE A 79 11.19 12.32 3.69
C PHE A 79 11.78 10.95 4.08
N ILE A 80 12.23 10.79 5.34
CA ILE A 80 12.73 9.50 5.86
C ILE A 80 11.63 8.44 5.84
N PHE A 81 10.41 8.81 6.24
CA PHE A 81 9.25 7.93 6.16
C PHE A 81 8.99 7.47 4.72
N GLY A 82 9.02 8.40 3.76
CA GLY A 82 8.86 8.14 2.34
C GLY A 82 9.88 7.15 1.77
N LEU A 83 11.15 7.27 2.18
CA LEU A 83 12.19 6.30 1.84
C LEU A 83 11.92 4.94 2.50
N GLY A 84 11.55 4.94 3.78
CA GLY A 84 11.29 3.74 4.57
C GLY A 84 10.16 2.88 3.99
N ILE A 85 9.07 3.48 3.51
CA ILE A 85 7.94 2.74 2.94
C ILE A 85 8.29 2.03 1.63
N ILE A 86 9.30 2.49 0.88
CA ILE A 86 9.81 1.76 -0.30
C ILE A 86 10.58 0.51 0.14
N LEU A 87 11.48 0.64 1.12
CA LEU A 87 12.26 -0.48 1.63
C LEU A 87 11.40 -1.54 2.35
N ALA A 88 10.41 -1.09 3.12
CA ALA A 88 9.46 -1.96 3.80
C ALA A 88 8.47 -2.64 2.84
N GLY A 89 8.34 -2.14 1.61
CA GLY A 89 7.36 -2.61 0.64
C GLY A 89 5.91 -2.29 1.03
N GLY A 90 5.64 -1.39 1.97
CA GLY A 90 4.29 -1.06 2.42
C GLY A 90 4.23 0.22 3.25
N CYS A 91 3.08 0.89 3.26
CA CYS A 91 2.82 2.00 4.19
C CYS A 91 2.42 1.47 5.56
N ALA A 92 2.27 2.32 6.57
CA ALA A 92 1.93 1.88 7.94
C ALA A 92 0.70 0.95 7.98
N SER A 93 -0.45 1.39 7.47
CA SER A 93 -1.64 0.52 7.39
C SER A 93 -1.46 -0.65 6.42
N GLY A 94 -0.68 -0.46 5.35
CA GLY A 94 -0.25 -1.50 4.42
C GLY A 94 0.47 -2.66 5.10
N THR A 95 1.43 -2.36 5.96
CA THR A 95 2.19 -3.38 6.70
C THR A 95 1.29 -4.17 7.64
N TRP A 96 0.27 -3.56 8.24
CA TRP A 96 -0.70 -4.27 9.08
C TRP A 96 -1.57 -5.26 8.29
N PHE A 97 -2.25 -4.81 7.22
CA PHE A 97 -3.14 -5.73 6.48
C PHE A 97 -2.37 -6.77 5.67
N ARG A 98 -1.18 -6.45 5.13
CA ARG A 98 -0.33 -7.41 4.42
C ARG A 98 0.32 -8.42 5.36
N SER A 99 0.58 -8.03 6.61
CA SER A 99 0.96 -9.00 7.65
C SER A 99 -0.17 -10.01 7.86
N ALA A 100 -1.42 -9.57 7.83
CA ALA A 100 -2.59 -10.44 7.94
C ALA A 100 -2.82 -11.33 6.70
N GLU A 101 -2.35 -10.93 5.52
CA GLU A 101 -2.35 -11.77 4.30
C GLU A 101 -1.30 -12.91 4.33
N GLY A 102 -0.37 -12.89 5.30
CA GLY A 102 0.67 -13.90 5.47
C GLY A 102 2.04 -13.50 4.90
N LEU A 103 2.27 -12.22 4.58
CA LEU A 103 3.60 -11.78 4.14
C LEU A 103 4.54 -11.56 5.33
N ILE A 104 5.48 -12.49 5.52
CA ILE A 104 6.41 -12.46 6.66
C ILE A 104 7.36 -11.25 6.58
N GLY A 105 7.69 -10.77 5.39
CA GLY A 105 8.43 -9.51 5.22
C GLY A 105 7.72 -8.31 5.88
N SER A 106 6.39 -8.26 5.80
CA SER A 106 5.61 -7.21 6.47
C SER A 106 5.60 -7.37 7.99
N TRP A 107 5.81 -8.57 8.53
CA TRP A 107 5.91 -8.79 9.98
C TRP A 107 7.18 -8.14 10.53
N PHE A 108 8.32 -8.36 9.86
CA PHE A 108 9.57 -7.68 10.22
C PHE A 108 9.41 -6.16 10.15
N ALA A 109 8.89 -5.63 9.04
CA ALA A 109 8.65 -4.21 8.90
C ALA A 109 7.74 -3.66 10.02
N LEU A 110 6.67 -4.37 10.35
CA LEU A 110 5.72 -3.97 11.39
C LEU A 110 6.33 -3.94 12.80
N VAL A 111 7.10 -4.97 13.17
CA VAL A 111 7.77 -5.05 14.47
C VAL A 111 8.77 -3.90 14.62
N PHE A 112 9.64 -3.70 13.65
CA PHE A 112 10.66 -2.66 13.71
C PHE A 112 10.06 -1.25 13.59
N TYR A 113 8.96 -1.10 12.85
CA TYR A 113 8.16 0.13 12.82
C TYR A 113 7.58 0.47 14.19
N ALA A 114 6.91 -0.48 14.84
CA ALA A 114 6.33 -0.29 16.17
C ALA A 114 7.39 0.02 17.22
N LEU A 115 8.49 -0.73 17.23
CA LEU A 115 9.59 -0.55 18.18
C LEU A 115 10.29 0.80 18.01
N SER A 116 10.63 1.19 16.78
CA SER A 116 11.30 2.48 16.53
C SER A 116 10.37 3.67 16.79
N ALA A 117 9.07 3.55 16.49
CA ALA A 117 8.08 4.57 16.87
C ALA A 117 7.92 4.67 18.40
N ALA A 118 7.90 3.54 19.12
CA ALA A 118 7.86 3.53 20.59
C ALA A 118 9.12 4.15 21.22
N ALA A 119 10.30 3.84 20.65
CA ALA A 119 11.58 4.40 21.09
C ALA A 119 11.63 5.93 20.93
N MET A 120 11.05 6.46 19.85
CA MET A 120 10.97 7.90 19.57
C MET A 120 9.91 8.62 20.41
N ASN A 121 8.76 8.00 20.63
CA ASN A 121 7.65 8.64 21.34
C ASN A 121 7.80 8.58 22.86
N THR A 122 8.32 7.48 23.38
CA THR A 122 8.33 7.19 24.83
C THR A 122 9.65 6.65 25.36
N GLY A 123 10.57 6.24 24.48
CA GLY A 123 11.79 5.54 24.87
C GLY A 123 13.07 6.38 24.76
N ALA A 124 14.16 5.69 24.45
CA ALA A 124 15.52 6.24 24.45
C ALA A 124 15.79 7.30 23.38
N LEU A 125 14.93 7.44 22.36
CA LEU A 125 15.10 8.39 21.25
C LEU A 125 14.19 9.61 21.36
N THR A 126 13.55 9.83 22.51
CA THR A 126 12.71 11.01 22.78
C THR A 126 13.47 12.32 22.64
N TRP A 127 14.76 12.35 22.99
CA TRP A 127 15.62 13.52 22.79
C TRP A 127 15.76 13.92 21.31
N LEU A 128 15.80 12.93 20.41
CA LEU A 128 15.88 13.18 18.97
C LEU A 128 14.55 13.77 18.47
N ASN A 129 13.44 13.23 18.96
CA ASN A 129 12.11 13.74 18.64
C ASN A 129 11.92 15.18 19.15
N GLY A 130 12.29 15.44 20.41
CA GLY A 130 12.17 16.74 21.05
C GLY A 130 13.08 17.80 20.43
N GLY A 131 14.32 17.45 20.07
CA GLY A 131 15.27 18.42 19.49
C GLY A 131 14.90 18.90 18.09
N LEU A 132 14.29 18.04 17.27
CA LEU A 132 13.79 18.43 15.94
C LEU A 132 12.42 19.10 16.02
N SER A 133 11.56 18.65 16.95
CA SER A 133 10.24 19.22 17.16
C SER A 133 10.27 20.56 17.89
N SER A 134 11.35 20.93 18.60
CA SER A 134 11.42 22.21 19.32
C SER A 134 11.32 23.45 18.43
N TRP A 135 11.52 23.29 17.13
CA TRP A 135 11.40 24.35 16.13
C TRP A 135 9.94 24.47 15.67
N GLU A 136 9.02 24.71 16.61
CA GLU A 136 7.60 24.84 16.33
C GLU A 136 7.24 26.25 15.85
N THR A 137 6.23 26.30 15.00
CA THR A 137 5.58 27.53 14.58
C THR A 137 4.13 27.54 15.07
N SER A 138 3.56 28.73 15.25
CA SER A 138 2.15 28.90 15.64
C SER A 138 1.15 28.58 14.52
N LEU A 139 1.63 28.12 13.35
CA LEU A 139 0.79 27.73 12.24
C LEU A 139 0.17 26.36 12.52
N THR A 140 -1.15 26.27 12.35
CA THR A 140 -1.91 25.04 12.58
C THR A 140 -2.58 24.59 11.29
N THR A 141 -3.55 25.35 10.80
CA THR A 141 -4.33 25.02 9.60
C THR A 141 -4.53 26.21 8.66
N LEU A 142 -4.70 25.91 7.37
CA LEU A 142 -5.00 26.90 6.34
C LEU A 142 -6.30 27.68 6.67
N PRO A 143 -7.44 27.05 7.04
CA PRO A 143 -8.65 27.76 7.43
C PRO A 143 -8.42 28.77 8.56
N ALA A 144 -7.65 28.39 9.58
CA ALA A 144 -7.34 29.28 10.70
C ALA A 144 -6.47 30.46 10.27
N SER A 145 -5.46 30.25 9.43
CA SER A 145 -4.58 31.31 8.95
C SER A 145 -5.26 32.32 8.02
N PHE A 146 -6.22 31.86 7.20
CA PHE A 146 -6.99 32.74 6.30
C PHE A 146 -8.28 33.29 6.92
N GLY A 147 -8.67 32.84 8.11
CA GLY A 147 -9.92 33.23 8.75
C GLY A 147 -11.17 32.78 7.97
N VAL A 148 -11.05 31.73 7.15
CA VAL A 148 -12.15 31.21 6.32
C VAL A 148 -12.62 29.85 6.82
N SER A 149 -13.86 29.49 6.48
CA SER A 149 -14.41 28.19 6.82
C SER A 149 -13.68 27.05 6.07
N ALA A 150 -13.53 25.89 6.72
CA ALA A 150 -12.96 24.68 6.10
C ALA A 150 -13.70 24.26 4.82
N TRP A 151 -15.00 24.58 4.70
CA TRP A 151 -15.80 24.34 3.50
C TRP A 151 -15.24 25.03 2.25
N PHE A 152 -14.56 26.17 2.41
CA PHE A 152 -13.91 26.90 1.31
C PHE A 152 -12.84 26.05 0.62
N PHE A 153 -12.16 25.16 1.36
CA PHE A 153 -11.17 24.24 0.80
C PHE A 153 -11.77 22.87 0.48
N ALA A 154 -12.68 22.37 1.32
CA ALA A 154 -13.27 21.04 1.17
C ALA A 154 -14.11 20.89 -0.11
N ILE A 155 -14.93 21.89 -0.47
CA ILE A 155 -15.81 21.82 -1.64
C ILE A 155 -15.00 21.81 -2.95
N PRO A 156 -14.06 22.75 -3.19
CA PRO A 156 -13.25 22.72 -4.41
C PRO A 156 -12.41 21.45 -4.52
N LEU A 157 -11.84 20.96 -3.41
CA LEU A 157 -11.07 19.70 -3.40
C LEU A 157 -11.95 18.51 -3.80
N ALA A 158 -13.17 18.42 -3.26
CA ALA A 158 -14.11 17.37 -3.58
C ALA A 158 -14.58 17.42 -5.05
N ILE A 159 -14.86 18.62 -5.58
CA ILE A 159 -15.23 18.81 -6.99
C ILE A 159 -14.07 18.41 -7.90
N GLY A 160 -12.86 18.91 -7.64
CA GLY A 160 -11.67 18.58 -8.43
C GLY A 160 -11.38 17.08 -8.43
N THR A 161 -11.53 16.43 -7.27
CA THR A 161 -11.38 14.99 -7.13
C THR A 161 -12.45 14.21 -7.90
N ALA A 162 -13.72 14.65 -7.86
CA ALA A 162 -14.80 14.01 -8.59
C ALA A 162 -14.61 14.14 -10.12
N LEU A 163 -14.14 15.29 -10.60
CA LEU A 163 -13.80 15.51 -12.01
C LEU A 163 -12.62 14.62 -12.44
N ALA A 164 -11.56 14.55 -11.63
CA ALA A 164 -10.42 13.67 -11.90
C ALA A 164 -10.82 12.19 -11.91
N ALA A 165 -11.64 11.75 -10.93
CA ALA A 165 -12.15 10.39 -10.87
C ALA A 165 -12.99 10.05 -12.11
N ARG A 166 -13.88 10.96 -12.53
CA ARG A 166 -14.69 10.80 -13.75
C ARG A 166 -13.83 10.73 -15.00
N HIS A 167 -12.79 11.55 -15.11
CA HIS A 167 -11.86 11.52 -16.24
C HIS A 167 -11.17 10.16 -16.36
N TYR A 168 -10.56 9.66 -15.28
CA TYR A 168 -9.88 8.36 -15.32
C TYR A 168 -10.83 7.18 -15.52
N LEU A 169 -12.02 7.19 -14.91
CA LEU A 169 -13.04 6.17 -15.13
C LEU A 169 -13.52 6.13 -16.59
N ALA A 170 -13.58 7.27 -17.27
CA ALA A 170 -13.97 7.34 -18.68
C ALA A 170 -12.85 6.91 -19.65
N THR A 171 -11.58 7.08 -19.26
CA THR A 171 -10.41 6.69 -20.08
C THR A 171 -10.00 5.23 -19.87
N GLU A 172 -10.41 4.60 -18.78
CA GLU A 172 -10.05 3.22 -18.47
C GLU A 172 -10.69 2.22 -19.44
N LYS A 173 -9.84 1.43 -20.11
CA LYS A 173 -10.28 0.27 -20.89
C LYS A 173 -10.72 -0.85 -19.94
N LYS A 174 -11.76 -1.59 -20.33
CA LYS A 174 -12.24 -2.74 -19.57
C LYS A 174 -11.19 -3.85 -19.61
N ALA A 175 -10.57 -4.13 -18.47
CA ALA A 175 -9.63 -5.21 -18.32
C ALA A 175 -10.35 -6.56 -18.12
N VAL A 176 -9.70 -7.64 -18.55
CA VAL A 176 -10.11 -9.01 -18.21
C VAL A 176 -10.02 -9.17 -16.70
N ARG A 177 -11.05 -9.80 -16.11
CA ARG A 177 -11.14 -10.04 -14.67
C ARG A 177 -11.03 -11.53 -14.40
N LEU A 178 -10.46 -11.86 -13.26
CA LEU A 178 -10.41 -13.24 -12.77
C LEU A 178 -11.84 -13.80 -12.66
N ASP A 179 -12.06 -14.99 -13.20
CA ASP A 179 -13.36 -15.66 -13.13
C ASP A 179 -13.57 -16.30 -11.74
N VAL A 180 -13.95 -15.44 -10.79
CA VAL A 180 -14.30 -15.83 -9.43
C VAL A 180 -15.67 -15.25 -9.03
N PRO A 181 -16.36 -15.88 -8.04
CA PRO A 181 -17.62 -15.36 -7.50
C PRO A 181 -17.51 -13.89 -7.11
N PHE A 182 -18.59 -13.13 -7.27
CA PHE A 182 -18.59 -11.67 -7.07
C PHE A 182 -18.01 -11.24 -5.72
N TRP A 183 -18.33 -11.96 -4.63
CA TRP A 183 -17.80 -11.66 -3.29
C TRP A 183 -16.27 -11.86 -3.17
N LYS A 184 -15.68 -12.76 -3.97
CA LYS A 184 -14.22 -12.96 -4.06
C LYS A 184 -13.52 -11.95 -4.95
N ARG A 185 -14.24 -11.07 -5.66
CA ARG A 185 -13.63 -10.03 -6.51
C ARG A 185 -13.13 -8.85 -5.68
N PRO A 186 -11.92 -8.33 -5.96
CA PRO A 186 -11.39 -7.16 -5.26
C PRO A 186 -12.32 -5.94 -5.45
N LEU A 187 -12.32 -5.06 -4.45
CA LEU A 187 -13.04 -3.79 -4.52
C LEU A 187 -12.27 -2.84 -5.44
N HIS A 188 -13.00 -2.12 -6.27
CA HIS A 188 -12.40 -1.06 -7.08
C HIS A 188 -11.70 -0.03 -6.18
N LEU A 189 -10.50 0.41 -6.58
CA LEU A 189 -9.67 1.28 -5.74
C LEU A 189 -10.38 2.56 -5.28
N TYR A 190 -11.20 3.17 -6.17
CA TYR A 190 -11.97 4.37 -5.84
C TYR A 190 -13.11 4.10 -4.85
N THR A 191 -13.77 2.93 -4.92
CA THR A 191 -14.81 2.57 -3.95
C THR A 191 -14.19 2.25 -2.60
N ALA A 192 -13.05 1.56 -2.58
CA ALA A 192 -12.26 1.36 -1.37
C ALA A 192 -11.85 2.70 -0.74
N GLY A 193 -11.39 3.67 -1.55
CA GLY A 193 -11.09 5.02 -1.06
C GLY A 193 -12.31 5.72 -0.45
N ALA A 194 -13.47 5.69 -1.11
CA ALA A 194 -14.68 6.29 -0.55
C ALA A 194 -15.10 5.63 0.78
N LEU A 195 -15.01 4.30 0.87
CA LEU A 195 -15.32 3.55 2.10
C LEU A 195 -14.32 3.84 3.23
N VAL A 196 -13.02 3.88 2.96
CA VAL A 196 -11.98 4.26 3.94
C VAL A 196 -12.22 5.70 4.43
N GLY A 197 -12.58 6.61 3.54
CA GLY A 197 -13.02 7.97 3.86
C GLY A 197 -14.19 7.95 4.85
N LEU A 198 -15.29 7.28 4.49
CA LEU A 198 -16.47 7.19 5.34
C LEU A 198 -16.17 6.56 6.72
N ILE A 199 -15.39 5.49 6.75
CA ILE A 199 -14.97 4.82 7.98
C ILE A 199 -14.20 5.78 8.88
N GLY A 200 -13.28 6.57 8.34
CA GLY A 200 -12.56 7.52 9.20
C GLY A 200 -13.40 8.73 9.63
N VAL A 201 -14.46 9.11 8.90
CA VAL A 201 -15.46 10.07 9.40
C VAL A 201 -16.21 9.48 10.60
N ILE A 202 -16.63 8.22 10.53
CA ILE A 202 -17.30 7.50 11.63
C ILE A 202 -16.36 7.26 12.81
N ALA A 203 -15.07 7.03 12.54
CA ALA A 203 -14.06 6.80 13.56
C ALA A 203 -13.87 8.00 14.50
N TRP A 204 -14.02 9.23 14.02
CA TRP A 204 -13.84 10.44 14.80
C TRP A 204 -14.72 10.52 16.06
N PRO A 205 -16.06 10.51 15.96
CA PRO A 205 -16.94 10.59 17.13
C PRO A 205 -16.77 9.38 18.05
N LEU A 206 -16.51 8.18 17.50
CA LEU A 206 -16.28 6.97 18.30
C LEU A 206 -14.96 7.03 19.09
N SER A 207 -13.90 7.56 18.49
CA SER A 207 -12.62 7.80 19.16
C SER A 207 -12.76 8.91 20.20
N ALA A 208 -13.43 10.01 19.88
CA ALA A 208 -13.68 11.12 20.80
C ALA A 208 -14.47 10.66 22.03
N ALA A 209 -15.52 9.86 21.83
CA ALA A 209 -16.30 9.25 22.92
C ALA A 209 -15.51 8.25 23.78
N ALA A 210 -14.37 7.76 23.29
CA ALA A 210 -13.45 6.91 24.03
C ALA A 210 -12.30 7.69 24.71
N GLY A 211 -12.35 9.03 24.70
CA GLY A 211 -11.34 9.90 25.32
C GLY A 211 -10.17 10.30 24.41
N ARG A 212 -10.17 9.84 23.14
CA ARG A 212 -9.14 10.17 22.15
C ARG A 212 -9.73 11.05 21.04
N ASN A 213 -9.56 12.36 21.16
CA ASN A 213 -10.09 13.32 20.19
C ASN A 213 -9.24 13.44 18.92
N SER A 214 -9.13 12.34 18.18
CA SER A 214 -8.32 12.23 16.97
C SER A 214 -8.95 11.22 16.00
N GLY A 215 -8.66 11.36 14.71
CA GLY A 215 -9.14 10.46 13.66
C GLY A 215 -8.39 9.13 13.60
N LEU A 216 -8.39 8.52 12.42
CA LEU A 216 -7.61 7.30 12.15
C LEU A 216 -6.12 7.53 12.39
N GLY A 217 -5.47 6.59 13.09
CA GLY A 217 -4.05 6.63 13.36
C GLY A 217 -3.48 5.23 13.50
N ILE A 218 -2.27 5.01 12.98
CA ILE A 218 -1.60 3.70 13.01
C ILE A 218 -0.31 3.76 13.84
N THR A 219 0.47 4.84 13.71
CA THR A 219 1.79 4.96 14.35
C THR A 219 1.71 4.89 15.87
N THR A 220 0.97 5.81 16.50
CA THR A 220 0.87 5.88 17.96
C THR A 220 0.27 4.59 18.54
N PRO A 221 -0.81 4.02 17.98
CA PRO A 221 -1.28 2.71 18.42
C PRO A 221 -0.27 1.57 18.28
N SER A 222 0.48 1.52 17.17
CA SER A 222 1.52 0.49 16.98
C SER A 222 2.64 0.65 18.01
N ALA A 223 3.06 1.89 18.29
CA ALA A 223 4.02 2.20 19.33
C ALA A 223 3.48 1.81 20.73
N ASN A 224 2.23 2.14 21.03
CA ASN A 224 1.58 1.79 22.30
C ASN A 224 1.51 0.28 22.53
N ILE A 225 1.32 -0.54 21.48
CA ILE A 225 1.40 -1.99 21.58
C ILE A 225 2.80 -2.43 22.00
N ALA A 226 3.85 -1.90 21.35
CA ALA A 226 5.23 -2.23 21.69
C ALA A 226 5.57 -1.79 23.12
N THR A 227 5.15 -0.60 23.54
CA THR A 227 5.32 -0.11 24.92
C THR A 227 4.56 -1.00 25.91
N PHE A 228 3.30 -1.33 25.66
CA PHE A 228 2.52 -2.22 26.53
C PHE A 228 3.18 -3.58 26.73
N ILE A 229 3.68 -4.21 25.65
CA ILE A 229 4.35 -5.50 25.73
C ILE A 229 5.63 -5.43 26.58
N THR A 230 6.32 -4.29 26.57
CA THR A 230 7.61 -4.13 27.26
C THR A 230 7.47 -3.61 28.70
N THR A 231 6.47 -2.79 29.00
CA THR A 231 6.30 -2.14 30.31
C THR A 231 5.14 -2.71 31.13
N GLY A 232 4.19 -3.42 30.50
CA GLY A 232 2.95 -3.86 31.14
C GLY A 232 1.94 -2.75 31.40
N ASP A 233 2.17 -1.54 30.89
CA ASP A 233 1.33 -0.36 31.13
C ASP A 233 0.00 -0.44 30.37
N VAL A 234 -1.06 -0.84 31.07
CA VAL A 234 -2.42 -0.98 30.52
C VAL A 234 -3.03 0.34 30.04
N GLU A 235 -2.54 1.49 30.51
CA GLU A 235 -3.04 2.80 30.06
C GLU A 235 -2.72 3.06 28.58
N ARG A 236 -1.73 2.35 28.02
CA ARG A 236 -1.39 2.40 26.60
C ARG A 236 -2.41 1.71 25.72
N LEU A 237 -3.27 0.85 26.25
CA LEU A 237 -4.33 0.15 25.51
C LEU A 237 -5.54 1.05 25.27
N ASP A 238 -5.36 2.02 24.39
CA ASP A 238 -6.41 2.97 24.01
C ASP A 238 -7.28 2.50 22.84
N TRP A 239 -8.23 3.34 22.44
CA TRP A 239 -9.13 3.08 21.29
C TRP A 239 -8.36 2.84 19.99
N GLY A 240 -7.22 3.53 19.80
CA GLY A 240 -6.39 3.38 18.62
C GLY A 240 -5.69 2.02 18.58
N VAL A 241 -5.25 1.49 19.73
CA VAL A 241 -4.68 0.13 19.82
C VAL A 241 -5.71 -0.91 19.40
N MET A 242 -6.94 -0.79 19.89
CA MET A 242 -8.03 -1.68 19.43
C MET A 242 -8.30 -1.54 17.94
N LEU A 243 -8.16 -0.34 17.37
CA LEU A 243 -8.31 -0.13 15.92
C LEU A 243 -7.26 -0.87 15.08
N VAL A 244 -5.98 -0.84 15.44
CA VAL A 244 -4.95 -1.55 14.65
C VAL A 244 -5.05 -3.07 14.81
N LEU A 245 -5.41 -3.56 16.00
CA LEU A 245 -5.70 -4.98 16.22
C LEU A 245 -6.93 -5.44 15.42
N GLY A 246 -7.97 -4.61 15.41
CA GLY A 246 -9.17 -4.84 14.60
C GLY A 246 -8.81 -4.89 13.12
N LEU A 247 -7.99 -3.96 12.64
CA LEU A 247 -7.50 -3.91 11.26
C LEU A 247 -6.81 -5.22 10.88
N PHE A 248 -5.93 -5.75 11.74
CA PHE A 248 -5.30 -7.05 11.51
C PHE A 248 -6.33 -8.18 11.41
N ILE A 249 -7.24 -8.29 12.37
CA ILE A 249 -8.25 -9.35 12.43
C ILE A 249 -9.18 -9.30 11.21
N GLY A 250 -9.65 -8.11 10.85
CA GLY A 250 -10.53 -7.91 9.70
C GLY A 250 -9.85 -8.24 8.38
N ALA A 251 -8.59 -7.80 8.21
CA ALA A 251 -7.80 -8.14 7.03
C ALA A 251 -7.52 -9.66 6.95
N PHE A 252 -7.22 -10.32 8.07
CA PHE A 252 -7.00 -11.77 8.12
C PHE A 252 -8.26 -12.54 7.74
N ALA A 253 -9.41 -12.15 8.31
CA ALA A 253 -10.71 -12.74 7.99
C ALA A 253 -11.05 -12.57 6.50
N ALA A 254 -10.82 -11.39 5.93
CA ALA A 254 -11.03 -11.13 4.51
C ALA A 254 -10.12 -11.99 3.62
N ALA A 255 -8.82 -12.01 3.90
CA ALA A 255 -7.84 -12.78 3.13
C ALA A 255 -8.13 -14.28 3.16
N ARG A 256 -8.52 -14.81 4.33
CA ARG A 256 -8.88 -16.23 4.47
C ARG A 256 -10.20 -16.56 3.77
N ALA A 257 -11.21 -15.68 3.86
CA ALA A 257 -12.48 -15.88 3.20
C ALA A 257 -12.34 -15.91 1.67
N THR A 258 -11.42 -15.12 1.10
CA THR A 258 -11.25 -15.03 -0.35
C THR A 258 -10.21 -15.99 -0.92
N GLY A 259 -9.49 -16.72 -0.07
CA GLY A 259 -8.41 -17.63 -0.50
C GLY A 259 -7.13 -16.90 -0.90
N GLU A 260 -6.94 -15.68 -0.38
CA GLU A 260 -5.76 -14.83 -0.63
C GLU A 260 -4.70 -14.91 0.49
N PHE A 261 -4.99 -15.68 1.55
CA PHE A 261 -4.04 -15.93 2.63
C PHE A 261 -3.02 -17.00 2.22
N ARG A 262 -1.73 -16.63 2.23
CA ARG A 262 -0.62 -17.57 2.04
C ARG A 262 0.61 -17.05 2.76
N LEU A 263 1.27 -17.93 3.51
CA LEU A 263 2.55 -17.60 4.13
C LEU A 263 3.63 -17.48 3.07
N ARG A 264 4.19 -16.26 2.93
CA ARG A 264 5.26 -15.94 1.99
C ARG A 264 6.49 -15.54 2.77
N VAL A 265 7.51 -16.39 2.73
CA VAL A 265 8.80 -16.16 3.39
C VAL A 265 9.69 -15.32 2.46
N PRO A 266 10.14 -14.12 2.88
CA PRO A 266 11.07 -13.33 2.10
C PRO A 266 12.47 -13.95 2.12
N ASP A 267 13.26 -13.68 1.08
CA ASP A 267 14.70 -13.92 1.10
C ASP A 267 15.42 -12.98 2.09
N ALA A 268 16.68 -13.28 2.41
CA ALA A 268 17.46 -12.52 3.38
C ALA A 268 17.62 -11.03 3.02
N THR A 269 17.72 -10.71 1.73
CA THR A 269 17.84 -9.31 1.28
C THR A 269 16.54 -8.56 1.51
N THR A 270 15.40 -9.15 1.15
CA THR A 270 14.08 -8.56 1.38
C THR A 270 13.77 -8.43 2.88
N ALA A 271 14.15 -9.42 3.70
CA ALA A 271 14.01 -9.33 5.15
C ALA A 271 14.82 -8.16 5.73
N THR A 272 16.08 -8.00 5.30
CA THR A 272 16.94 -6.89 5.75
C THR A 272 16.37 -5.54 5.35
N ARG A 273 15.88 -5.41 4.10
CA ARG A 273 15.20 -4.20 3.62
C ARG A 273 13.94 -3.90 4.43
N ALA A 274 13.17 -4.92 4.80
CA ALA A 274 11.98 -4.77 5.62
C ALA A 274 12.30 -4.26 7.03
N VAL A 275 13.38 -4.76 7.66
CA VAL A 275 13.86 -4.29 8.96
C VAL A 275 14.28 -2.81 8.90
N VAL A 276 15.18 -2.48 7.96
CA VAL A 276 15.66 -1.10 7.78
C VAL A 276 14.51 -0.16 7.44
N GLY A 277 13.62 -0.57 6.53
CA GLY A 277 12.43 0.17 6.15
C GLY A 277 11.49 0.40 7.34
N GLY A 278 11.25 -0.63 8.16
CA GLY A 278 10.46 -0.53 9.39
C GLY A 278 11.03 0.49 10.37
N CYS A 279 12.35 0.45 10.64
CA CYS A 279 13.02 1.44 11.48
C CYS A 279 12.86 2.87 10.94
N MET A 280 13.10 3.07 9.63
CA MET A 280 12.95 4.37 8.97
C MET A 280 11.50 4.86 9.03
N MET A 281 10.52 3.97 8.85
CA MET A 281 9.10 4.29 8.98
C MET A 281 8.75 4.73 10.40
N GLY A 282 9.28 4.10 11.45
CA GLY A 282 8.90 4.46 12.82
C GLY A 282 9.54 5.77 13.25
N VAL A 283 10.83 5.95 12.94
CA VAL A 283 11.54 7.23 13.18
C VAL A 283 10.91 8.36 12.38
N GLY A 284 10.70 8.16 11.08
CA GLY A 284 10.12 9.17 10.19
C GLY A 284 8.70 9.54 10.57
N ALA A 285 7.86 8.56 10.93
CA ALA A 285 6.49 8.82 11.34
C ALA A 285 6.41 9.54 12.69
N ALA A 286 7.31 9.24 13.63
CA ALA A 286 7.37 9.94 14.91
C ALA A 286 7.81 11.40 14.73
N LEU A 287 8.88 11.65 13.98
CA LEU A 287 9.35 13.00 13.65
C LEU A 287 8.32 13.82 12.88
N ALA A 288 7.62 13.20 11.92
CA ALA A 288 6.60 13.89 11.15
C ALA A 288 5.29 14.13 11.91
N GLY A 289 5.15 13.60 13.13
CA GLY A 289 3.90 13.63 13.89
C GLY A 289 2.79 12.76 13.28
N GLY A 290 3.12 11.83 12.37
CA GLY A 290 2.15 10.96 11.73
C GLY A 290 2.68 10.19 10.52
N CYS A 291 2.06 9.04 10.22
CA CYS A 291 2.28 8.28 8.98
C CYS A 291 1.35 8.74 7.85
N THR A 292 1.34 8.04 6.72
CA THR A 292 0.42 8.29 5.59
C THR A 292 -1.06 8.29 5.98
N VAL A 293 -1.47 7.56 7.02
CA VAL A 293 -2.87 7.59 7.50
C VAL A 293 -3.14 8.87 8.29
N GLY A 294 -2.32 9.13 9.30
CA GLY A 294 -2.49 10.30 10.16
C GLY A 294 -2.25 11.61 9.41
N ASN A 295 -1.07 11.77 8.83
CA ASN A 295 -0.72 12.99 8.11
C ASN A 295 -1.36 13.05 6.72
N GLY A 296 -1.30 11.95 5.97
CA GLY A 296 -1.71 11.94 4.56
C GLY A 296 -3.22 11.89 4.31
N MET A 297 -4.01 11.32 5.23
CA MET A 297 -5.48 11.23 5.08
C MET A 297 -6.22 12.13 6.08
N VAL A 298 -5.87 12.07 7.37
CA VAL A 298 -6.61 12.81 8.42
C VAL A 298 -6.19 14.29 8.47
N GLN A 299 -4.89 14.58 8.56
CA GLN A 299 -4.40 15.96 8.73
C GLN A 299 -4.51 16.81 7.46
N THR A 300 -4.43 16.20 6.27
CA THR A 300 -4.72 16.85 4.99
C THR A 300 -6.20 17.20 4.85
N ALA A 301 -7.11 16.34 5.34
CA ALA A 301 -8.54 16.60 5.39
C ALA A 301 -8.91 17.72 6.37
N LEU A 302 -8.11 17.91 7.43
CA LEU A 302 -8.18 19.07 8.33
C LEU A 302 -7.52 20.33 7.75
N PHE A 303 -6.94 20.26 6.54
CA PHE A 303 -6.19 21.35 5.91
C PHE A 303 -5.05 21.90 6.78
N SER A 304 -4.38 21.04 7.55
CA SER A 304 -3.22 21.42 8.35
C SER A 304 -1.96 21.62 7.50
N TYR A 305 -1.09 22.54 7.93
CA TYR A 305 0.23 22.70 7.30
C TYR A 305 1.07 21.43 7.43
N GLN A 306 1.02 20.80 8.61
CA GLN A 306 1.69 19.53 8.88
C GLN A 306 1.27 18.45 7.88
N GLY A 307 -0.03 18.24 7.66
CA GLY A 307 -0.54 17.18 6.79
C GLY A 307 -0.08 17.33 5.34
N TRP A 308 -0.23 18.52 4.76
CA TRP A 308 0.12 18.78 3.36
C TRP A 308 1.63 18.75 3.12
N ILE A 309 2.43 19.34 4.03
CA ILE A 309 3.89 19.35 3.91
C ILE A 309 4.44 17.93 4.16
N ALA A 310 3.92 17.21 5.15
CA ALA A 310 4.29 15.80 5.36
C ALA A 310 3.98 14.97 4.12
N LEU A 311 2.77 15.08 3.54
CA LEU A 311 2.39 14.31 2.36
C LEU A 311 3.31 14.60 1.17
N LEU A 312 3.67 15.88 0.96
CA LEU A 312 4.61 16.28 -0.09
C LEU A 312 5.98 15.63 0.10
N PHE A 313 6.57 15.73 1.30
CA PHE A 313 7.90 15.17 1.56
C PHE A 313 7.91 13.64 1.62
N ILE A 314 6.80 13.01 2.04
CA ILE A 314 6.61 11.56 1.89
C ILE A 314 6.61 11.19 0.41
N ALA A 315 5.88 11.91 -0.45
CA ALA A 315 5.87 11.65 -1.89
C ALA A 315 7.27 11.84 -2.51
N LEU A 316 8.00 12.88 -2.13
CA LEU A 316 9.38 13.09 -2.58
C LEU A 316 10.32 11.97 -2.10
N GLY A 317 10.19 11.52 -0.85
CA GLY A 317 10.94 10.39 -0.30
C GLY A 317 10.63 9.09 -1.03
N VAL A 318 9.35 8.84 -1.36
CA VAL A 318 8.92 7.71 -2.20
C VAL A 318 9.56 7.78 -3.59
N GLY A 319 9.54 8.95 -4.23
CA GLY A 319 10.16 9.14 -5.54
C GLY A 319 11.67 8.92 -5.53
N ALA A 320 12.36 9.42 -4.50
CA ALA A 320 13.79 9.19 -4.29
C ALA A 320 14.08 7.69 -4.05
N GLY A 321 13.36 7.06 -3.12
CA GLY A 321 13.54 5.65 -2.78
C GLY A 321 13.25 4.74 -3.96
N ALA A 322 12.20 5.02 -4.74
CA ALA A 322 11.89 4.28 -5.95
C ALA A 322 13.03 4.36 -6.98
N ARG A 323 13.62 5.53 -7.19
CA ARG A 323 14.76 5.69 -8.11
C ARG A 323 16.04 5.00 -7.62
N ILE A 324 16.25 4.92 -6.31
CA ILE A 324 17.46 4.32 -5.73
C ILE A 324 17.36 2.79 -5.73
N TRP A 325 16.24 2.24 -5.24
CA TRP A 325 16.13 0.81 -4.93
C TRP A 325 15.26 -0.01 -5.88
N LEU A 326 14.35 0.60 -6.64
CA LEU A 326 13.48 -0.11 -7.59
C LEU A 326 14.04 -0.13 -9.02
N LYS A 327 15.34 0.14 -9.20
CA LYS A 327 16.03 -0.16 -10.46
C LYS A 327 15.99 -1.68 -10.67
N PRO A 328 15.71 -2.17 -11.89
CA PRO A 328 15.67 -3.61 -12.16
C PRO A 328 16.98 -4.25 -11.68
N ALA A 329 16.88 -5.24 -10.80
CA ALA A 329 18.05 -5.98 -10.35
C ALA A 329 18.68 -6.70 -11.57
N ALA A 330 20.01 -6.63 -11.66
CA ALA A 330 20.76 -7.48 -12.57
C ALA A 330 20.56 -8.95 -12.15
N THR A 331 20.34 -9.78 -13.18
CA THR A 331 20.27 -11.23 -13.24
C THR A 331 20.78 -11.97 -11.99
N PRO A 332 19.95 -12.74 -11.28
CA PRO A 332 20.46 -13.80 -10.43
C PRO A 332 21.22 -14.79 -11.32
N THR A 333 22.44 -15.15 -10.92
CA THR A 333 23.20 -16.24 -11.53
C THR A 333 22.30 -17.48 -11.63
N PRO A 334 22.28 -18.22 -12.76
CA PRO A 334 21.46 -19.41 -12.87
C PRO A 334 21.83 -20.37 -11.74
N VAL A 335 20.93 -20.55 -10.79
CA VAL A 335 21.05 -21.66 -9.84
C VAL A 335 20.78 -22.92 -10.66
N ALA A 336 21.75 -23.83 -10.68
CA ALA A 336 21.63 -25.11 -11.34
C ALA A 336 20.38 -25.85 -10.87
N GLU A 337 19.59 -26.29 -11.85
CA GLU A 337 18.49 -27.26 -11.81
C GLU A 337 17.99 -27.70 -10.43
N ALA A 338 16.94 -27.03 -9.97
CA ALA A 338 15.79 -27.70 -9.39
C ALA A 338 14.56 -27.17 -10.13
N THR A 339 13.96 -27.98 -10.99
CA THR A 339 12.80 -27.65 -11.81
C THR A 339 11.66 -27.10 -10.95
N PRO A 340 11.34 -25.78 -11.00
CA PRO A 340 10.04 -25.31 -10.52
C PRO A 340 9.05 -25.69 -11.62
N SER A 341 8.20 -26.70 -11.38
CA SER A 341 7.14 -27.05 -12.34
C SER A 341 6.15 -25.89 -12.40
N SER A 342 6.00 -25.26 -13.56
CA SER A 342 4.85 -24.37 -13.78
C SER A 342 3.57 -25.21 -13.74
N ALA A 343 2.41 -24.59 -13.47
CA ALA A 343 1.14 -25.31 -13.43
C ALA A 343 0.82 -26.03 -14.75
N GLU A 344 1.32 -25.51 -15.89
CA GLU A 344 1.19 -26.13 -17.20
C GLU A 344 2.04 -27.41 -17.36
N ASP A 345 3.16 -27.55 -16.63
CA ASP A 345 3.98 -28.77 -16.64
C ASP A 345 3.24 -29.96 -15.99
N ARG A 346 2.15 -29.73 -15.23
CA ARG A 346 1.34 -30.80 -14.61
C ARG A 346 0.28 -31.40 -15.54
N VAL A 347 0.03 -30.79 -16.71
CA VAL A 347 -1.10 -31.15 -17.58
C VAL A 347 -0.67 -31.96 -18.81
N LEU A 348 0.62 -32.03 -19.15
CA LEU A 348 1.11 -32.84 -20.27
C LEU A 348 1.40 -34.29 -19.82
N PRO A 349 0.61 -35.30 -20.24
CA PRO A 349 0.73 -36.66 -19.71
C PRO A 349 1.81 -37.50 -20.41
N PHE A 350 2.58 -36.95 -21.34
CA PHE A 350 3.61 -37.70 -22.07
C PHE A 350 4.81 -36.81 -22.40
N GLN A 351 5.99 -37.16 -21.87
CA GLN A 351 7.27 -36.73 -22.44
C GLN A 351 7.46 -37.45 -23.78
N VAL A 352 7.02 -36.82 -24.87
CA VAL A 352 7.34 -37.29 -26.21
C VAL A 352 8.71 -36.74 -26.58
N ALA A 353 9.72 -37.61 -26.51
CA ALA A 353 11.01 -37.38 -27.14
C ALA A 353 10.84 -37.50 -28.67
N THR A 354 10.50 -36.39 -29.33
CA THR A 354 10.68 -36.27 -30.78
C THR A 354 11.91 -35.44 -31.07
N GLY A 355 12.96 -36.13 -31.52
CA GLY A 355 14.13 -35.51 -32.10
C GLY A 355 13.75 -34.65 -33.31
N ALA A 356 13.89 -33.35 -33.15
CA ALA A 356 14.05 -32.41 -34.24
C ALA A 356 15.15 -31.44 -33.80
N VAL A 357 16.11 -31.23 -34.69
CA VAL A 357 17.25 -30.33 -34.54
C VAL A 357 16.73 -28.92 -34.24
N ALA A 358 16.59 -28.58 -32.96
CA ALA A 358 16.33 -27.22 -32.53
C ALA A 358 17.67 -26.48 -32.59
N LEU A 359 17.77 -25.52 -33.50
CA LEU A 359 18.77 -24.46 -33.39
C LEU A 359 18.76 -23.98 -31.93
N GLN A 360 19.89 -24.07 -31.25
CA GLN A 360 20.13 -23.36 -30.01
C GLN A 360 20.21 -21.86 -30.34
N THR A 361 19.05 -21.23 -30.55
CA THR A 361 18.95 -19.79 -30.40
C THR A 361 19.18 -19.49 -28.92
N ALA A 362 20.28 -18.80 -28.63
CA ALA A 362 20.50 -18.22 -27.31
C ALA A 362 19.21 -17.49 -26.87
N PRO A 363 18.81 -17.58 -25.59
CA PRO A 363 17.55 -17.01 -25.15
C PRO A 363 17.53 -15.52 -25.45
N ARG A 364 16.65 -15.11 -26.38
CA ARG A 364 16.44 -13.72 -26.79
C ARG A 364 15.96 -12.86 -25.61
N VAL A 365 15.39 -13.50 -24.59
CA VAL A 365 14.82 -12.93 -23.38
C VAL A 365 15.56 -13.47 -22.16
N LYS A 366 16.29 -12.61 -21.42
CA LYS A 366 17.13 -13.04 -20.28
C LYS A 366 16.36 -13.35 -19.00
N LYS A 367 15.13 -12.84 -18.85
CA LYS A 367 14.30 -12.97 -17.64
C LYS A 367 13.13 -13.95 -17.79
N ALA A 368 12.89 -14.48 -18.99
CA ALA A 368 11.78 -15.39 -19.27
C ALA A 368 12.28 -16.66 -19.94
N ARG A 369 11.68 -17.79 -19.56
CA ARG A 369 12.01 -19.11 -20.10
C ARG A 369 11.18 -19.35 -21.37
N PRO A 370 11.78 -19.69 -22.52
CA PRO A 370 11.01 -20.04 -23.71
C PRO A 370 10.23 -21.34 -23.47
N LEU A 371 8.94 -21.36 -23.81
CA LEU A 371 8.07 -22.54 -23.78
C LEU A 371 7.88 -23.19 -25.16
N GLY A 372 8.31 -22.50 -26.22
CA GLY A 372 8.09 -22.91 -27.62
C GLY A 372 6.91 -22.15 -28.25
N GLU A 373 6.82 -22.19 -29.58
CA GLU A 373 5.72 -21.57 -30.35
C GLU A 373 5.49 -20.07 -30.09
N GLY A 374 6.55 -19.31 -29.79
CA GLY A 374 6.43 -17.87 -29.49
C GLY A 374 5.85 -17.57 -28.10
N ARG A 375 5.83 -18.56 -27.19
CA ARG A 375 5.41 -18.41 -25.79
C ARG A 375 6.61 -18.40 -24.85
N TYR A 376 6.54 -17.54 -23.83
CA TYR A 376 7.57 -17.37 -22.81
C TYR A 376 6.93 -17.41 -21.42
N ALA A 377 7.60 -18.04 -20.45
CA ALA A 377 7.19 -18.09 -19.06
C ALA A 377 8.01 -17.13 -18.19
N LEU A 378 7.33 -16.39 -17.32
CA LEU A 378 7.91 -15.51 -16.31
C LEU A 378 7.40 -15.91 -14.92
N ASP A 379 8.29 -16.42 -14.09
CA ASP A 379 8.01 -16.74 -12.69
C ASP A 379 8.20 -15.50 -11.82
N GLN A 380 7.14 -15.09 -11.12
CA GLN A 380 7.08 -13.97 -10.18
C GLN A 380 6.56 -14.42 -8.80
N MET A 381 6.66 -15.70 -8.48
CA MET A 381 6.24 -16.21 -7.17
C MET A 381 7.12 -15.64 -6.05
N GLY A 382 6.49 -15.11 -5.00
CA GLY A 382 7.15 -14.44 -3.90
C GLY A 382 7.52 -12.98 -4.18
N ALA A 383 7.36 -12.50 -5.41
CA ALA A 383 7.69 -11.14 -5.77
C ALA A 383 6.71 -10.14 -5.13
N VAL A 384 7.26 -9.10 -4.50
CA VAL A 384 6.48 -8.05 -3.87
C VAL A 384 6.18 -6.94 -4.88
N CYS A 385 4.95 -6.44 -4.88
CA CYS A 385 4.58 -5.32 -5.73
C CYS A 385 5.50 -4.09 -5.48
N PRO A 386 6.06 -3.45 -6.53
CA PRO A 386 5.61 -3.45 -7.93
C PRO A 386 6.25 -4.47 -8.87
N PHE A 387 7.17 -5.31 -8.39
CA PHE A 387 8.05 -6.09 -9.27
C PHE A 387 7.31 -6.95 -10.30
N PRO A 388 6.22 -7.67 -9.98
CA PRO A 388 5.48 -8.43 -10.98
C PRO A 388 5.11 -7.61 -12.22
N LEU A 389 4.56 -6.40 -12.05
CA LEU A 389 4.18 -5.55 -13.18
C LEU A 389 5.40 -4.96 -13.92
N ILE A 390 6.47 -4.60 -13.21
CA ILE A 390 7.67 -4.03 -13.84
C ILE A 390 8.37 -5.08 -14.67
N GLU A 391 8.54 -6.29 -14.14
CA GLU A 391 9.22 -7.37 -14.86
C GLU A 391 8.39 -7.89 -16.02
N THR A 392 7.06 -7.94 -15.88
CA THR A 392 6.16 -8.19 -17.01
C THR A 392 6.38 -7.17 -18.13
N LYS A 393 6.48 -5.87 -17.82
CA LYS A 393 6.74 -4.83 -18.83
C LYS A 393 8.10 -5.02 -19.50
N ASP A 394 9.15 -5.16 -18.70
CA ASP A 394 10.52 -5.35 -19.18
C ASP A 394 10.60 -6.53 -20.17
N VAL A 395 9.94 -7.63 -19.84
CA VAL A 395 9.93 -8.83 -20.68
C VAL A 395 9.07 -8.63 -21.93
N LEU A 396 7.84 -8.14 -21.78
CA LEU A 396 6.92 -7.96 -22.90
C LEU A 396 7.49 -6.97 -23.93
N ASP A 397 8.24 -5.95 -23.49
CA ASP A 397 8.93 -5.01 -24.38
C ASP A 397 9.95 -5.70 -25.30
N THR A 398 10.54 -6.82 -24.86
CA THR A 398 11.49 -7.62 -25.67
C THR A 398 10.84 -8.60 -26.64
N LEU A 399 9.53 -8.86 -26.50
CA LEU A 399 8.79 -9.78 -27.37
C LEU A 399 8.34 -9.13 -28.69
N GLU A 400 8.02 -9.94 -29.69
CA GLU A 400 7.40 -9.51 -30.95
C GLU A 400 5.87 -9.49 -30.85
N SER A 401 5.21 -8.73 -31.72
CA SER A 401 3.73 -8.68 -31.76
C SER A 401 3.18 -10.07 -32.11
N GLY A 402 2.19 -10.54 -31.34
CA GLY A 402 1.63 -11.89 -31.42
C GLY A 402 2.27 -12.92 -30.48
N GLU A 403 3.47 -12.66 -29.93
CA GLU A 403 4.08 -13.54 -28.92
C GLU A 403 3.35 -13.43 -27.57
N GLU A 404 3.41 -14.51 -26.78
CA GLU A 404 2.71 -14.60 -25.49
C GLU A 404 3.68 -14.73 -24.32
N LEU A 405 3.30 -14.10 -23.21
CA LEU A 405 3.98 -14.16 -21.93
C LEU A 405 3.05 -14.75 -20.88
N VAL A 406 3.36 -15.96 -20.42
CA VAL A 406 2.71 -16.66 -19.30
C VAL A 406 3.37 -16.21 -18.00
N ILE A 407 2.59 -15.66 -17.06
CA ILE A 407 3.09 -15.05 -15.84
C ILE A 407 2.51 -15.79 -14.64
N ASP A 408 3.36 -16.47 -13.88
CA ASP A 408 3.02 -17.10 -12.61
C ASP A 408 3.32 -16.12 -11.47
N PHE A 409 2.33 -15.76 -10.65
CA PHE A 409 2.52 -14.78 -9.58
C PHE A 409 1.61 -15.00 -8.37
N ASP A 410 2.05 -14.46 -7.23
CA ASP A 410 1.30 -14.50 -5.97
C ASP A 410 1.10 -13.12 -5.34
N CYS A 411 1.52 -12.01 -5.97
CA CYS A 411 1.12 -10.68 -5.51
C CYS A 411 -0.37 -10.48 -5.80
N THR A 412 -1.19 -10.32 -4.74
CA THR A 412 -2.63 -10.05 -4.87
C THR A 412 -2.87 -8.87 -5.82
N GLN A 413 -2.18 -7.74 -5.64
CA GLN A 413 -2.34 -6.56 -6.51
C GLN A 413 -2.03 -6.83 -8.00
N GLY A 414 -1.24 -7.86 -8.32
CA GLY A 414 -0.97 -8.30 -9.70
C GLY A 414 -2.25 -8.66 -10.46
N THR A 415 -3.25 -9.21 -9.77
CA THR A 415 -4.52 -9.67 -10.39
C THR A 415 -5.38 -8.54 -10.95
N GLU A 416 -5.05 -7.28 -10.66
CA GLU A 416 -5.73 -6.11 -11.21
C GLU A 416 -4.77 -5.24 -12.01
N THR A 417 -3.53 -5.08 -11.53
CA THR A 417 -2.57 -4.17 -12.14
C THR A 417 -2.04 -4.67 -13.49
N ILE A 418 -1.78 -5.98 -13.63
CA ILE A 418 -1.28 -6.58 -14.88
C ILE A 418 -2.36 -6.56 -15.97
N PRO A 419 -3.60 -7.10 -15.75
CA PRO A 419 -4.65 -7.04 -16.77
C PRO A 419 -5.03 -5.61 -17.18
N GLN A 420 -5.08 -4.68 -16.21
CA GLN A 420 -5.42 -3.29 -16.50
C GLN A 420 -4.32 -2.59 -17.32
N TRP A 421 -3.06 -2.87 -17.02
CA TRP A 421 -1.95 -2.36 -17.82
C TRP A 421 -1.98 -2.92 -19.24
N ALA A 422 -2.18 -4.23 -19.39
CA ALA A 422 -2.29 -4.88 -20.70
C ALA A 422 -3.39 -4.23 -21.55
N ALA A 423 -4.61 -4.13 -21.00
CA ALA A 423 -5.74 -3.50 -21.68
C ALA A 423 -5.44 -2.05 -22.11
N ASN A 424 -4.86 -1.25 -21.19
CA ASN A 424 -4.54 0.16 -21.47
C ASN A 424 -3.52 0.33 -22.59
N ASN A 425 -2.56 -0.60 -22.74
CA ASN A 425 -1.49 -0.55 -23.74
C ASN A 425 -1.80 -1.36 -25.01
N GLY A 426 -3.02 -1.90 -25.15
CA GLY A 426 -3.43 -2.62 -26.35
C GLY A 426 -2.93 -4.06 -26.41
N HIS A 427 -2.45 -4.61 -25.30
CA HIS A 427 -2.13 -6.03 -25.19
C HIS A 427 -3.38 -6.82 -24.80
N GLU A 428 -3.46 -8.06 -25.26
CA GLU A 428 -4.59 -8.95 -25.01
C GLU A 428 -4.26 -9.90 -23.85
N VAL A 429 -5.21 -10.12 -22.94
CA VAL A 429 -5.10 -11.16 -21.90
C VAL A 429 -5.87 -12.36 -22.40
N THR A 430 -5.16 -13.40 -22.84
CA THR A 430 -5.75 -14.59 -23.47
C THR A 430 -6.21 -15.63 -22.46
N ASP A 431 -5.54 -15.70 -21.31
CA ASP A 431 -5.92 -16.58 -20.20
C ASP A 431 -5.65 -15.92 -18.85
N PHE A 432 -6.55 -16.17 -17.87
CA PHE A 432 -6.39 -15.67 -16.51
C PHE A 432 -7.19 -16.52 -15.51
N HIS A 433 -6.48 -17.33 -14.71
CA HIS A 433 -7.09 -18.22 -13.74
C HIS A 433 -6.28 -18.32 -12.43
N ALA A 434 -6.94 -18.83 -11.39
CA ALA A 434 -6.27 -19.12 -10.12
C ALA A 434 -5.68 -20.53 -10.17
N THR A 435 -4.40 -20.67 -9.80
CA THR A 435 -3.69 -21.97 -9.80
C THR A 435 -3.68 -22.64 -8.43
N GLY A 436 -4.05 -21.90 -7.38
CA GLY A 436 -4.07 -22.37 -6.00
C GLY A 436 -4.40 -21.24 -5.02
N ASP A 437 -4.13 -21.49 -3.74
CA ASP A 437 -4.33 -20.48 -2.69
C ASP A 437 -3.35 -19.31 -2.89
N ALA A 438 -3.92 -18.14 -3.11
CA ALA A 438 -3.22 -16.89 -3.35
C ALA A 438 -2.14 -16.98 -4.44
N SER A 439 -2.38 -17.78 -5.49
CA SER A 439 -1.54 -17.91 -6.68
C SER A 439 -2.38 -17.88 -7.96
N TRP A 440 -1.86 -17.18 -8.96
CA TRP A 440 -2.54 -16.93 -10.22
C TRP A 440 -1.58 -17.11 -11.38
N GLN A 441 -2.14 -17.49 -12.52
CA GLN A 441 -1.45 -17.49 -13.79
C GLN A 441 -2.21 -16.58 -14.76
N LEU A 442 -1.48 -15.75 -15.49
CA LEU A 442 -2.04 -14.85 -16.48
C LEU A 442 -1.18 -14.84 -17.74
N THR A 443 -1.82 -14.97 -18.89
CA THR A 443 -1.17 -14.95 -20.19
C THR A 443 -1.47 -13.63 -20.90
N VAL A 444 -0.42 -12.89 -21.24
CA VAL A 444 -0.50 -11.65 -22.02
C VAL A 444 0.06 -11.90 -23.42
N ARG A 445 -0.74 -11.62 -24.45
CA ARG A 445 -0.31 -11.57 -25.83
C ARG A 445 0.05 -10.14 -26.21
N LYS A 446 1.24 -9.94 -26.79
CA LYS A 446 1.67 -8.63 -27.26
C LYS A 446 0.86 -8.22 -28.49
N GLY A 447 0.15 -7.10 -28.36
CA GLY A 447 -0.62 -6.47 -29.45
C GLY A 447 0.20 -5.72 -30.48
#